data_AF-A0A151MT22-F1
#
_entry.id   AF-A0A151MT22-F1
#
_cell.length_a   1.000
_cell.length_b   1.000
_cell.length_c   1.000
_cell.angle_alpha   90.00
_cell.angle_beta   90.00
_cell.angle_gamma   90.00
#
_symmetry.space_group_name_H-M   'P 1'
#
loop_
_entity.id
_entity.type
_entity.pdbx_description
1 polymer ?
#
loop_
_entity_poly.entity_id
_entity_poly.type
_entity_poly.pdbx_seq_one_letter_code
_entity_poly.pdbx_strand_id
1 'polypeptide(L)'
;MPGLDMTTKPGVELSADTNGILLLTKCAQHSLIVMNTVFCQKDWLKTMWRHQRLEHWHFLDYIIIQGRNLRDVLVMRAMKGSEDCWMDHRLVRSVMNIRLAPRHQKTQKAAQRQLNVTALKDPGQWEKFQAQLYSALEQVPTADDISIQAHWEELKSTVQDTCAQTIGFALQQNQDWFNISDAQIRNLLEWKHAAIIAWQSHP
;
A
#
# COMPACT_ATOMS: atom_id res chain seq x y z
N MET A 1 -1.34 19.07 33.47
CA MET A 1 0.02 18.82 33.98
C MET A 1 -0.11 18.01 35.26
N PRO A 2 0.30 16.73 35.23
CA PRO A 2 1.11 16.18 36.30
C PRO A 2 2.43 15.67 35.71
N GLY A 3 3.54 16.00 36.39
CA GLY A 3 4.88 15.61 35.98
C GLY A 3 5.05 14.10 36.03
N LEU A 4 5.57 13.53 34.93
CA LEU A 4 6.10 12.19 34.92
C LEU A 4 7.46 12.24 35.61
N ASP A 5 7.48 11.81 36.87
CA ASP A 5 8.71 11.61 37.63
C ASP A 5 9.50 10.45 36.98
N MET A 6 10.62 10.78 36.32
CA MET A 6 11.55 9.81 35.76
C MET A 6 12.53 9.36 36.84
N THR A 7 12.04 8.68 37.88
CA THR A 7 12.92 7.92 38.77
C THR A 7 13.37 6.66 38.05
N THR A 8 14.64 6.69 37.66
CA THR A 8 15.44 5.59 37.15
C THR A 8 15.38 4.36 38.06
N LYS A 9 15.00 3.21 37.51
CA LYS A 9 15.32 1.91 38.11
C LYS A 9 16.82 1.64 37.91
N PRO A 10 17.55 1.09 38.89
CA PRO A 10 18.95 0.77 38.73
C PRO A 10 19.07 -0.47 37.84
N GLY A 11 19.78 -0.37 36.71
CA GLY A 11 20.16 -1.53 35.91
C GLY A 11 20.10 -1.40 34.39
N VAL A 12 19.63 -0.28 33.83
CA VAL A 12 19.72 -0.02 32.38
C VAL A 12 20.21 1.40 32.16
N GLU A 13 21.53 1.58 32.09
CA GLU A 13 22.11 2.79 31.50
C GLU A 13 21.75 2.79 30.01
N LEU A 14 20.67 3.48 29.67
CA LEU A 14 20.44 3.95 28.30
C LEU A 14 21.47 5.04 28.01
N SER A 15 22.70 4.64 27.67
CA SER A 15 23.63 5.51 26.95
C SER A 15 23.03 5.74 25.56
N ALA A 16 22.16 6.74 25.45
CA ALA A 16 21.60 7.15 24.19
C ALA A 16 22.70 7.82 23.38
N ASP A 17 23.03 7.25 22.23
CA ASP A 17 23.89 7.91 21.25
C ASP A 17 23.24 9.22 20.75
N THR A 18 24.02 10.06 20.08
CA THR A 18 23.53 11.36 19.56
C THR A 18 22.26 11.21 18.72
N ASN A 19 22.14 10.09 17.99
CA ASN A 19 20.98 9.78 17.16
C ASN A 19 19.74 9.46 18.01
N GLY A 20 19.89 8.65 19.06
CA GLY A 20 18.83 8.36 20.01
C GLY A 20 18.31 9.62 20.70
N ILE A 21 19.22 10.51 21.14
CA ILE A 21 18.86 11.80 21.74
C ILE A 21 18.11 12.68 20.73
N LEU A 22 18.57 12.76 19.49
CA LEU A 22 17.92 13.52 18.43
C LEU A 22 16.51 12.99 18.14
N LEU A 23 16.36 11.67 18.06
CA LEU A 23 15.06 11.02 17.86
C LEU A 23 14.08 11.35 18.99
N LEU A 24 14.51 11.21 20.25
CA LEU A 24 13.69 11.50 21.41
C LEU A 24 13.33 12.98 21.49
N THR A 25 14.26 13.87 21.19
CA THR A 25 14.04 15.32 21.12
C THR A 25 12.96 15.65 20.08
N LYS A 26 13.07 15.08 18.88
CA LYS A 26 12.07 15.27 17.82
C LYS A 26 10.71 14.70 18.22
N CYS A 27 10.68 13.55 18.89
CA CYS A 27 9.43 12.99 19.40
C CYS A 27 8.76 13.90 20.42
N ALA A 28 9.53 14.43 21.38
CA ALA A 28 9.03 15.36 22.38
C ALA A 28 8.47 16.65 21.74
N GLN A 29 9.17 17.24 20.77
CA GLN A 29 8.75 18.45 20.06
C GLN A 29 7.42 18.26 19.31
N HIS A 30 7.20 17.09 18.71
CA HIS A 30 6.03 16.83 17.87
C HIS A 30 4.92 16.04 18.58
N SER A 31 4.99 15.88 19.92
CA SER A 31 4.03 15.08 20.69
C SER A 31 3.89 13.66 20.15
N LEU A 32 5.01 13.05 19.76
CA LEU A 32 5.09 11.67 19.30
C LEU A 32 5.54 10.76 20.45
N ILE A 33 5.12 9.50 20.39
CA ILE A 33 5.41 8.49 21.39
C ILE A 33 6.09 7.31 20.71
N VAL A 34 7.24 6.92 21.25
CA VAL A 34 7.96 5.70 20.87
C VAL A 34 7.28 4.51 21.55
N MET A 35 6.63 3.63 20.78
CA MET A 35 5.77 2.60 21.35
C MET A 35 6.51 1.51 22.12
N ASN A 36 7.79 1.30 21.83
CA ASN A 36 8.63 0.29 22.47
C ASN A 36 8.76 0.52 24.00
N THR A 37 8.54 1.75 24.47
CA THR A 37 8.64 2.13 25.88
C THR A 37 7.30 2.13 26.63
N VAL A 38 6.18 2.06 25.91
CA VAL A 38 4.83 2.22 26.49
C VAL A 38 4.37 0.96 27.22
N PHE A 39 4.61 -0.21 26.64
CA PHE A 39 4.09 -1.47 27.18
C PHE A 39 5.08 -2.12 28.16
N CYS A 40 4.57 -2.55 29.32
CA CYS A 40 5.30 -3.42 30.24
C CYS A 40 5.36 -4.85 29.68
N GLN A 41 6.39 -5.13 28.88
CA GLN A 41 6.65 -6.45 28.31
C GLN A 41 8.07 -6.93 28.65
N LYS A 42 8.28 -8.25 28.50
CA LYS A 42 9.62 -8.86 28.60
C LYS A 42 10.55 -8.28 27.54
N ASP A 43 11.83 -8.11 27.86
CA ASP A 43 12.79 -7.42 26.97
C ASP A 43 12.89 -8.07 25.59
N TRP A 44 12.86 -9.41 25.51
CA TRP A 44 12.92 -10.11 24.22
C TRP A 44 11.72 -9.83 23.30
N LEU A 45 10.59 -9.37 23.84
CA LEU A 45 9.42 -8.93 23.05
C LEU A 45 9.57 -7.49 22.55
N LYS A 46 10.62 -6.77 22.96
CA LYS A 46 10.84 -5.37 22.61
C LYS A 46 12.16 -5.13 21.87
N THR A 47 13.06 -6.10 21.88
CA THR A 47 14.34 -6.03 21.17
C THR A 47 14.22 -6.67 19.78
N MET A 48 14.77 -6.01 18.75
CA MET A 48 14.58 -6.40 17.36
C MET A 48 15.83 -6.81 16.64
N TRP A 49 16.97 -6.18 16.92
CA TRP A 49 18.17 -6.42 16.15
C TRP A 49 19.19 -7.18 16.96
N ARG A 50 19.84 -8.19 16.39
CA ARG A 50 20.91 -8.94 17.06
C ARG A 50 22.20 -8.86 16.27
N HIS A 51 23.25 -8.37 16.91
CA HIS A 51 24.58 -8.43 16.31
C HIS A 51 25.08 -9.88 16.29
N GLN A 52 25.39 -10.41 15.10
CA GLN A 52 25.73 -11.82 14.89
C GLN A 52 26.95 -12.30 15.71
N ARG A 53 27.89 -11.40 16.04
CA ARG A 53 29.11 -11.75 16.81
C ARG A 53 28.95 -11.63 18.32
N LEU A 54 28.05 -10.75 18.78
CA LEU A 54 27.92 -10.42 20.21
C LEU A 54 26.67 -11.04 20.83
N GLU A 55 25.79 -11.61 20.00
CA GLU A 55 24.53 -12.26 20.37
C GLU A 55 23.59 -11.41 21.24
N HIS A 56 23.87 -10.11 21.36
CA HIS A 56 23.09 -9.17 22.13
C HIS A 56 21.98 -8.55 21.29
N TRP A 57 20.82 -8.37 21.89
CA TRP A 57 19.64 -7.83 21.24
C TRP A 57 19.46 -6.34 21.54
N HIS A 58 19.25 -5.53 20.49
CA HIS A 58 19.13 -4.08 20.55
C HIS A 58 17.78 -3.57 20.04
N PHE A 59 17.48 -2.32 20.41
CA PHE A 59 16.30 -1.56 20.00
C PHE A 59 16.69 -0.61 18.86
N LEU A 60 16.57 -1.05 17.60
CA LEU A 60 16.89 -0.20 16.44
C LEU A 60 15.64 0.18 15.63
N ASP A 61 14.64 -0.68 15.64
CA ASP A 61 13.38 -0.44 14.93
C ASP A 61 12.36 0.24 15.86
N TYR A 62 11.66 1.27 15.40
CA TYR A 62 10.72 2.01 16.23
C TYR A 62 9.37 2.13 15.55
N ILE A 63 8.31 1.84 16.30
CA ILE A 63 6.97 2.28 15.95
C ILE A 63 6.72 3.58 16.70
N ILE A 64 6.50 4.65 15.94
CA ILE A 64 6.28 5.98 16.47
C ILE A 64 4.86 6.39 16.09
N ILE A 65 4.09 6.83 17.07
CA ILE A 65 2.72 7.30 16.86
C ILE A 65 2.56 8.72 17.39
N GLN A 66 1.49 9.38 16.98
CA GLN A 66 1.08 10.62 17.62
C GLN A 66 0.45 10.32 18.99
N GLY A 67 0.78 11.11 20.02
CA GLY A 67 0.31 10.86 21.38
C GLY A 67 -1.21 10.81 21.53
N ARG A 68 -1.96 11.54 20.71
CA ARG A 68 -3.43 11.48 20.69
C ARG A 68 -3.99 10.11 20.26
N ASN A 69 -3.24 9.33 19.48
CA ASN A 69 -3.63 8.02 18.97
C ASN A 69 -3.15 6.87 19.89
N LEU A 70 -2.52 7.18 21.03
CA LEU A 70 -1.98 6.16 21.94
C LEU A 70 -3.04 5.16 22.40
N ARG A 71 -4.26 5.64 22.61
CA ARG A 71 -5.40 4.82 23.06
C ARG A 71 -5.83 3.77 22.05
N ASP A 72 -5.48 3.97 20.79
CA ASP A 72 -5.84 3.05 19.71
C ASP A 72 -4.84 1.91 19.57
N VAL A 73 -3.64 2.00 20.18
CA VAL A 73 -2.65 0.93 20.10
C VAL A 73 -2.91 -0.10 21.19
N LEU A 74 -3.21 -1.33 20.77
CA LEU A 74 -3.54 -2.44 21.66
C LEU A 74 -2.29 -3.19 22.12
N VAL A 75 -1.35 -3.42 21.20
CA VAL A 75 -0.08 -4.06 21.51
C VAL A 75 0.98 -3.67 20.47
N MET A 76 2.22 -3.64 20.91
CA MET A 76 3.41 -3.66 20.06
C MET A 76 4.31 -4.78 20.59
N ARG A 77 4.84 -5.65 19.73
CA ARG A 77 5.81 -6.67 20.12
C ARG A 77 6.67 -7.12 18.94
N ALA A 78 7.92 -7.46 19.22
CA ALA A 78 8.77 -8.25 18.34
C ALA A 78 8.21 -9.69 18.22
N MET A 79 8.33 -10.26 17.02
CA MET A 79 7.88 -11.60 16.71
C MET A 79 9.01 -12.61 16.85
N LYS A 80 8.72 -13.71 17.54
CA LYS A 80 9.63 -14.86 17.66
C LYS A 80 9.58 -15.69 16.37
N GLY A 81 10.71 -16.27 15.97
CA GLY A 81 10.80 -17.15 14.80
C GLY A 81 10.81 -16.43 13.45
N SER A 82 10.75 -15.09 13.42
CA SER A 82 11.11 -14.33 12.21
C SER A 82 12.63 -14.31 11.97
N GLU A 83 13.41 -14.61 13.01
CA GLU A 83 14.87 -14.70 12.97
C GLU A 83 15.39 -15.97 12.25
N ASP A 84 14.53 -17.00 12.10
CA ASP A 84 14.85 -18.26 11.43
C ASP A 84 15.10 -18.10 9.91
N CYS A 85 14.86 -16.90 9.37
CA CYS A 85 15.02 -16.55 7.96
C CYS A 85 16.36 -15.84 7.66
N TRP A 86 17.42 -16.08 8.45
CA TRP A 86 18.75 -15.44 8.30
C TRP A 86 18.77 -13.92 8.52
N MET A 87 17.73 -13.36 9.13
CA MET A 87 17.64 -11.93 9.40
C MET A 87 18.20 -11.63 10.79
N ASP A 88 19.09 -10.65 10.87
CA ASP A 88 19.54 -10.02 12.11
C ASP A 88 18.44 -9.17 12.77
N HIS A 89 17.30 -9.00 12.09
CA HIS A 89 16.10 -8.30 12.59
C HIS A 89 14.94 -9.26 12.92
N ARG A 90 14.22 -8.95 13.99
CA ARG A 90 12.89 -9.47 14.28
C ARG A 90 11.83 -8.58 13.67
N LEU A 91 10.81 -9.21 13.10
CA LEU A 91 9.62 -8.48 12.66
C LEU A 91 8.93 -7.85 13.85
N VAL A 92 8.55 -6.58 13.74
CA VAL A 92 7.74 -5.89 14.73
C VAL A 92 6.29 -5.89 14.29
N ARG A 93 5.39 -6.29 15.19
CA ARG A 93 3.95 -6.16 14.98
C ARG A 93 3.37 -5.18 15.98
N SER A 94 2.57 -4.25 15.47
CA SER A 94 1.59 -3.54 16.29
C SER A 94 0.18 -3.90 15.87
N VAL A 95 -0.69 -4.07 16.87
CA VAL A 95 -2.14 -4.19 16.68
C VAL A 95 -2.76 -2.90 17.14
N MET A 96 -3.54 -2.28 16.27
CA MET A 96 -4.17 -0.99 16.51
C MET A 96 -5.64 -1.01 16.09
N ASN A 97 -6.48 -0.27 16.80
CA ASN A 97 -7.88 -0.04 16.47
C ASN A 97 -8.02 1.32 15.77
N ILE A 98 -7.75 1.37 14.48
CA ILE A 98 -7.78 2.61 13.71
C ILE A 98 -9.17 2.82 13.13
N ARG A 99 -9.85 3.89 13.57
CA ARG A 99 -11.08 4.36 12.93
C ARG A 99 -10.74 5.23 11.74
N LEU A 100 -10.77 4.64 10.55
CA LEU A 100 -10.68 5.41 9.32
C LEU A 100 -12.03 6.05 9.05
N ALA A 101 -12.05 7.37 8.90
CA ALA A 101 -13.22 8.04 8.36
C ALA A 101 -13.53 7.39 7.00
N PRO A 102 -14.82 7.11 6.69
CA PRO A 102 -15.20 6.68 5.36
C PRO A 102 -14.56 7.64 4.37
N ARG A 103 -13.76 7.10 3.45
CA ARG A 103 -13.17 7.91 2.39
C ARG A 103 -14.35 8.61 1.74
N HIS A 104 -14.44 9.94 1.87
CA HIS A 104 -15.39 10.71 1.08
C HIS A 104 -15.04 10.35 -0.35
N GLN A 105 -15.86 9.49 -0.97
CA GLN A 105 -15.76 9.27 -2.39
C GLN A 105 -16.05 10.66 -2.95
N LYS A 106 -15.01 11.41 -3.35
CA LYS A 106 -15.21 12.43 -4.37
C LYS A 106 -15.98 11.67 -5.42
N THR A 107 -17.26 12.02 -5.62
CA THR A 107 -18.16 11.46 -6.63
C THR A 107 -17.25 11.11 -7.78
N GLN A 108 -17.02 9.82 -8.03
CA GLN A 108 -15.98 9.40 -8.96
C GLN A 108 -16.22 10.23 -10.20
N LYS A 109 -15.37 11.23 -10.45
CA LYS A 109 -15.56 12.19 -11.53
C LYS A 109 -15.61 11.29 -12.73
N ALA A 110 -16.81 11.11 -13.33
CA ALA A 110 -17.18 9.91 -14.10
C ALA A 110 -15.93 9.41 -14.80
N ALA A 111 -15.31 8.35 -14.25
CA ALA A 111 -13.93 8.01 -14.56
C ALA A 111 -13.82 8.05 -16.08
N GLN A 112 -13.03 8.98 -16.64
CA GLN A 112 -13.02 9.21 -18.07
C GLN A 112 -12.72 7.85 -18.69
N ARG A 113 -13.75 7.22 -19.26
CA ARG A 113 -13.66 5.85 -19.71
C ARG A 113 -12.71 5.89 -20.89
N GLN A 114 -11.50 5.37 -20.70
CA GLN A 114 -10.52 5.37 -21.77
C GLN A 114 -10.94 4.36 -22.82
N LEU A 115 -10.85 4.72 -24.09
CA LEU A 115 -11.10 3.80 -25.18
C LEU A 115 -10.08 2.67 -25.16
N ASN A 116 -10.51 1.46 -25.47
CA ASN A 116 -9.62 0.29 -25.50
C ASN A 116 -8.80 0.28 -26.81
N VAL A 117 -7.81 1.16 -26.91
CA VAL A 117 -6.93 1.27 -28.10
C VAL A 117 -6.19 -0.05 -28.37
N THR A 118 -6.01 -0.92 -27.36
CA THR A 118 -5.37 -2.22 -27.57
C THR A 118 -6.20 -3.17 -28.44
N ALA A 119 -7.52 -2.99 -28.52
CA ALA A 119 -8.39 -3.77 -29.40
C ALA A 119 -8.07 -3.56 -30.89
N LEU A 120 -7.53 -2.39 -31.26
CA LEU A 120 -7.14 -2.09 -32.64
C LEU A 120 -5.89 -2.86 -33.10
N LYS A 121 -5.20 -3.57 -32.21
CA LYS A 121 -4.13 -4.48 -32.59
C LYS A 121 -4.64 -5.73 -33.30
N ASP A 122 -5.93 -6.07 -33.13
CA ASP A 122 -6.58 -7.15 -33.86
C ASP A 122 -7.04 -6.66 -35.24
N PRO A 123 -6.56 -7.25 -36.35
CA PRO A 123 -6.92 -6.84 -37.70
C PRO A 123 -8.44 -6.87 -37.96
N GLY A 124 -9.16 -7.85 -37.39
CA GLY A 124 -10.61 -7.96 -37.56
C GLY A 124 -11.38 -6.82 -36.89
N GLN A 125 -10.93 -6.37 -35.71
CA GLN A 125 -11.49 -5.19 -35.05
C GLN A 125 -11.15 -3.91 -35.81
N TRP A 126 -9.95 -3.80 -36.37
CA TRP A 126 -9.55 -2.67 -37.20
C TRP A 126 -10.44 -2.51 -38.43
N GLU A 127 -10.66 -3.59 -39.19
CA GLU A 127 -11.52 -3.56 -40.38
C GLU A 127 -12.96 -3.19 -40.04
N LYS A 128 -13.50 -3.76 -38.95
CA LYS A 128 -14.83 -3.42 -38.46
C LYS A 128 -14.94 -1.96 -38.05
N PHE A 129 -13.93 -1.43 -37.36
CA PHE A 129 -13.87 -0.02 -36.97
C PHE A 129 -13.84 0.89 -38.20
N GLN A 130 -12.97 0.57 -39.16
CA GLN A 130 -12.83 1.34 -40.39
C GLN A 130 -14.13 1.38 -41.19
N ALA A 131 -14.81 0.24 -41.39
CA ALA A 131 -16.08 0.17 -42.10
C ALA A 131 -17.19 0.98 -41.40
N GLN A 132 -17.30 0.87 -40.08
CA GLN A 132 -18.31 1.62 -39.32
C GLN A 132 -18.01 3.13 -39.30
N LEU A 133 -16.74 3.52 -39.25
CA LEU A 133 -16.35 4.93 -39.28
C LEU A 133 -16.68 5.59 -40.62
N TYR A 134 -16.37 4.94 -41.75
CA TYR A 134 -16.72 5.48 -43.06
C TYR A 134 -18.22 5.66 -43.23
N SER A 135 -19.01 4.64 -42.85
CA SER A 135 -20.46 4.73 -42.93
C SER A 135 -21.04 5.83 -42.02
N ALA A 136 -20.47 6.05 -40.83
CA ALA A 136 -20.93 7.08 -39.92
C ALA A 136 -20.55 8.49 -40.39
N LEU A 137 -19.38 8.66 -41.03
CA LEU A 137 -18.93 9.95 -41.55
C LEU A 137 -19.74 10.41 -42.79
N GLU A 138 -20.26 9.49 -43.59
CA GLU A 138 -21.16 9.83 -44.71
C GLU A 138 -22.49 10.46 -44.25
N GLN A 139 -22.88 10.24 -42.99
CA GLN A 139 -24.10 10.78 -42.40
C GLN A 139 -23.89 12.15 -41.72
N VAL A 140 -22.65 12.65 -41.66
CA VAL A 140 -22.33 13.95 -41.04
C VAL A 140 -22.73 15.07 -42.01
N PRO A 141 -23.56 16.06 -41.59
CA PRO A 141 -24.00 17.15 -42.45
C PRO A 141 -22.83 17.98 -42.99
N THR A 142 -22.93 18.46 -44.23
CA THR A 142 -21.89 19.30 -44.85
C THR A 142 -21.78 20.66 -44.16
N ALA A 143 -20.61 21.30 -44.26
CA ALA A 143 -20.37 22.62 -43.65
C ALA A 143 -21.29 23.74 -44.18
N ASP A 144 -21.96 23.51 -45.32
CA ASP A 144 -22.94 24.44 -45.88
C ASP A 144 -24.30 24.40 -45.11
N ASP A 145 -24.55 23.33 -44.36
CA ASP A 145 -25.84 23.08 -43.68
C ASP A 145 -25.85 23.52 -42.21
N ILE A 146 -24.68 23.71 -41.58
CA ILE A 146 -24.53 24.01 -40.15
C ILE A 146 -23.31 24.89 -39.85
N SER A 147 -23.32 25.56 -38.70
CA SER A 147 -22.16 26.34 -38.24
C SER A 147 -20.90 25.47 -38.08
N ILE A 148 -19.72 26.04 -38.30
CA ILE A 148 -18.42 25.35 -38.16
C ILE A 148 -18.28 24.68 -36.79
N GLN A 149 -18.74 25.33 -35.72
CA GLN A 149 -18.68 24.78 -34.37
C GLN A 149 -19.59 23.55 -34.21
N ALA A 150 -20.82 23.63 -34.72
CA ALA A 150 -21.76 22.51 -34.70
C ALA A 150 -21.26 21.33 -35.55
N HIS A 151 -20.66 21.63 -36.72
CA HIS A 151 -20.07 20.61 -37.58
C HIS A 151 -18.90 19.88 -36.89
N TRP A 152 -18.04 20.64 -36.21
CA TRP A 152 -16.94 20.06 -35.42
C TRP A 152 -17.43 19.20 -34.25
N GLU A 153 -18.47 19.64 -33.54
CA GLU A 153 -19.07 18.87 -32.45
C GLU A 153 -19.70 17.56 -32.93
N GLU A 154 -20.43 17.61 -34.05
CA GLU A 154 -21.03 16.43 -34.67
C GLU A 154 -19.94 15.44 -35.10
N LEU A 155 -18.95 15.88 -35.88
CA LEU A 155 -17.82 15.05 -36.31
C LEU A 155 -17.13 14.39 -35.13
N LYS A 156 -16.84 15.16 -34.08
CA LYS A 156 -16.17 14.66 -32.88
C LYS A 156 -17.03 13.61 -32.17
N SER A 157 -18.34 13.84 -32.04
CA SER A 157 -19.25 12.90 -31.39
C SER A 157 -19.35 11.59 -32.20
N THR A 158 -19.49 11.68 -33.52
CA THR A 158 -19.55 10.53 -34.43
C THR A 158 -18.30 9.66 -34.32
N VAL A 159 -17.12 10.26 -34.30
CA VAL A 159 -15.85 9.52 -34.12
C VAL A 159 -15.79 8.86 -32.75
N GLN A 160 -16.16 9.58 -31.69
CA GLN A 160 -16.12 9.06 -30.31
C GLN A 160 -17.11 7.91 -30.10
N ASP A 161 -18.32 8.04 -30.64
CA ASP A 161 -19.37 7.04 -30.53
C ASP A 161 -19.04 5.79 -31.35
N THR A 162 -18.50 5.96 -32.55
CA THR A 162 -17.99 4.84 -33.36
C THR A 162 -16.90 4.08 -32.61
N CYS A 163 -15.95 4.79 -31.98
CA CYS A 163 -14.92 4.16 -31.16
C CYS A 163 -15.53 3.41 -29.95
N ALA A 164 -16.49 4.01 -29.24
CA ALA A 164 -17.14 3.38 -28.10
C ALA A 164 -17.95 2.13 -28.50
N GLN A 165 -18.54 2.09 -29.69
CA GLN A 165 -19.31 0.95 -30.20
C GLN A 165 -18.44 -0.19 -30.73
N THR A 166 -17.29 0.14 -31.34
CA THR A 166 -16.40 -0.83 -31.99
C THR A 166 -15.41 -1.44 -31.01
N ILE A 167 -14.58 -0.59 -30.40
CA ILE A 167 -13.46 -1.02 -29.55
C ILE A 167 -13.81 -0.96 -28.06
N GLY A 168 -14.87 -0.24 -27.69
CA GLY A 168 -15.32 -0.15 -26.31
C GLY A 168 -14.33 0.58 -25.40
N PHE A 169 -14.50 0.36 -24.09
CA PHE A 169 -13.70 1.02 -23.07
C PHE A 169 -12.75 0.05 -22.39
N ALA A 170 -11.54 0.52 -22.07
CA ALA A 170 -10.56 -0.23 -21.32
C ALA A 170 -11.10 -0.54 -19.92
N LEU A 171 -10.99 -1.81 -19.52
CA LEU A 171 -11.26 -2.22 -18.15
C LEU A 171 -10.19 -1.61 -17.23
N GLN A 172 -10.63 -1.09 -16.09
CA GLN A 172 -9.71 -0.59 -15.06
C GLN A 172 -8.94 -1.79 -14.48
N GLN A 173 -7.69 -1.96 -14.88
CA GLN A 173 -6.81 -2.92 -14.24
C GLN A 173 -6.23 -2.28 -12.98
N ASN A 174 -6.57 -2.84 -11.81
CA ASN A 174 -5.97 -2.43 -10.55
C ASN A 174 -4.55 -3.00 -10.49
N GLN A 175 -3.57 -2.24 -10.99
CA GLN A 175 -2.15 -2.60 -10.95
C GLN A 175 -1.56 -2.37 -9.56
N ASP A 176 -2.07 -3.09 -8.56
CA ASP A 176 -1.30 -3.27 -7.34
C ASP A 176 -0.32 -4.43 -7.59
N TRP A 177 0.97 -4.14 -7.47
CA TRP A 177 2.06 -5.12 -7.61
C TRP A 177 1.86 -6.32 -6.68
N PHE A 178 1.18 -6.13 -5.55
CA PHE A 178 0.85 -7.20 -4.62
C PHE A 178 -0.12 -8.22 -5.24
N ASN A 179 -1.14 -7.76 -5.98
CA ASN A 179 -2.12 -8.65 -6.62
C ASN A 179 -1.52 -9.48 -7.75
N ILE A 180 -0.53 -8.92 -8.47
CA ILE A 180 0.16 -9.62 -9.55
C ILE A 180 0.97 -10.81 -9.00
N SER A 181 1.55 -10.66 -7.81
CA SER A 181 2.40 -11.69 -7.18
C SER A 181 1.66 -12.59 -6.18
N ASP A 182 0.41 -12.30 -5.84
CA ASP A 182 -0.35 -12.97 -4.77
C ASP A 182 -0.42 -14.50 -4.93
N ALA A 183 -0.66 -15.01 -6.14
CA ALA A 183 -0.69 -16.45 -6.40
C ALA A 183 0.66 -17.14 -6.15
N GLN A 184 1.76 -16.50 -6.58
CA GLN A 184 3.12 -17.01 -6.36
C GLN A 184 3.48 -16.99 -4.87
N ILE A 185 3.12 -15.92 -4.17
CA ILE A 185 3.35 -15.77 -2.73
C ILE A 185 2.59 -16.84 -1.94
N ARG A 186 1.32 -17.11 -2.29
CA ARG A 186 0.50 -18.15 -1.64
C ARG A 186 1.11 -19.54 -1.79
N ASN A 187 1.55 -19.91 -3.00
CA ASN A 187 2.20 -21.19 -3.23
C ASN A 187 3.48 -21.35 -2.39
N LEU A 188 4.30 -20.30 -2.29
CA LEU A 188 5.52 -20.33 -1.47
C LEU A 188 5.20 -20.47 0.03
N LEU A 189 4.15 -19.81 0.51
CA LEU A 189 3.71 -19.92 1.90
C LEU A 189 3.19 -21.32 2.23
N GLU A 190 2.39 -21.92 1.34
CA GLU A 190 1.89 -23.29 1.51
C GLU A 190 3.04 -24.30 1.57
N TRP A 191 4.00 -24.20 0.65
CA TRP A 191 5.21 -25.03 0.68
C TRP A 191 5.98 -24.86 2.00
N LYS A 192 6.19 -23.62 2.45
CA LYS A 192 6.89 -23.35 3.71
C LYS A 192 6.15 -23.98 4.91
N HIS A 193 4.82 -23.84 4.97
CA HIS A 193 4.02 -24.41 6.04
C HIS A 193 4.10 -25.95 6.03
N ALA A 194 4.02 -26.58 4.86
CA ALA A 194 4.17 -28.03 4.73
C ALA A 194 5.54 -28.52 5.21
N ALA A 195 6.62 -27.81 4.84
CA ALA A 195 7.98 -28.13 5.28
C ALA A 195 8.14 -28.02 6.81
N ILE A 196 7.58 -26.97 7.43
CA ILE A 196 7.61 -26.79 8.88
C ILE A 196 6.85 -27.91 9.59
N ILE A 197 5.66 -28.28 9.10
CA ILE A 197 4.86 -29.37 9.67
C ILE A 197 5.63 -30.70 9.58
N ALA A 198 6.24 -30.99 8.43
CA ALA A 198 7.04 -32.20 8.23
C ALA A 198 8.22 -32.26 9.21
N TRP A 199 8.95 -31.16 9.39
CA TRP A 199 10.06 -31.07 10.36
C TRP A 199 9.58 -31.27 11.81
N GLN A 200 8.47 -30.65 12.22
CA GLN A 200 7.93 -30.81 13.57
C GLN A 200 7.44 -32.23 13.87
N SER A 201 7.04 -32.99 12.84
CA SER A 201 6.60 -34.38 12.96
C SER A 201 7.73 -35.42 12.99
N HIS A 202 8.98 -35.02 12.73
CA HIS A 202 10.17 -35.88 12.77
C HIS A 202 11.23 -35.26 13.69
N PRO A 203 11.13 -35.47 15.02
CA PRO A 203 12.08 -34.90 15.99
C PRO A 203 13.50 -35.47 15.86
#